data_AF-A0A7S1YB65-F1
#
_entry.id   AF-A0A7S1YB65-F1
#
_cell.length_a   1.000
_cell.length_b   1.000
_cell.length_c   1.000
_cell.angle_alpha   90.00
_cell.angle_beta   90.00
_cell.angle_gamma   90.00
#
_symmetry.space_group_name_H-M   'P 1'
#
loop_
_entity.id
_entity.type
_entity.pdbx_description
1 polymer ?
#
loop_
_entity_poly.entity_id
_entity_poly.type
_entity_poly.pdbx_seq_one_letter_code
_entity_poly.pdbx_strand_id
1 'polypeptide(L)'
;SKMVGLVMTLLPWDNYLKNLIPDGVEGIYVVLRNTCDQEFSYVINGHDTTYLGEGERHVEKCFKKPVYHIDLGPMLGSSTSFDGPGDCAYSFTIHASEEFRANFSSKTPIIFSISIAGAFVVMLATFFIYDWFVLKKNNRLIATATKSNRVISSLFPSTVRDRLFLDTSENSGRIE
;
A
#
# COMPACT_ATOMS: atom_id res chain seq x y z
N SER A 1 -27.35 52.96 11.37
CA SER A 1 -28.48 52.22 10.76
C SER A 1 -29.47 51.81 11.84
N LYS A 2 -30.77 51.98 11.60
CA LYS A 2 -31.86 51.60 12.53
C LYS A 2 -32.30 50.18 12.15
N MET A 3 -32.22 49.24 13.09
CA MET A 3 -32.66 47.85 12.85
C MET A 3 -34.18 47.83 12.62
N VAL A 4 -34.61 47.29 11.47
CA VAL A 4 -36.03 47.26 11.04
C VAL A 4 -36.63 45.86 11.07
N GLY A 5 -35.86 44.84 11.40
CA GLY A 5 -36.35 43.46 11.53
C GLY A 5 -35.21 42.49 11.84
N LEU A 6 -35.58 41.36 12.46
CA LEU A 6 -34.70 40.24 12.77
C LEU A 6 -35.28 39.00 12.09
N VAL A 7 -34.47 38.33 11.28
CA VAL A 7 -34.79 37.01 10.71
C VAL A 7 -33.84 36.01 11.33
N MET A 8 -34.38 34.98 11.97
CA MET A 8 -33.60 33.90 12.57
C MET A 8 -33.99 32.58 11.90
N THR A 9 -32.99 31.80 11.51
CA THR A 9 -33.17 30.47 10.91
C THR A 9 -32.53 29.43 11.80
N LEU A 10 -33.29 28.40 12.17
CA LEU A 10 -32.78 27.24 12.89
C LEU A 10 -32.42 26.16 11.87
N LEU A 11 -31.15 25.78 11.81
CA LEU A 11 -30.65 24.73 10.93
C LEU A 11 -30.52 23.42 11.72
N PRO A 12 -31.32 22.38 11.41
CA PRO A 12 -31.23 21.08 12.09
C PRO A 12 -30.03 20.28 11.56
N TRP A 13 -28.82 20.63 12.01
CA TRP A 13 -27.56 20.02 11.56
C TRP A 13 -27.53 18.50 11.73
N ASP A 14 -28.17 17.96 12.77
CA ASP A 14 -28.32 16.51 12.97
C ASP A 14 -28.89 15.79 11.74
N ASN A 15 -29.87 16.40 11.09
CA ASN A 15 -30.54 15.81 9.92
C ASN A 15 -29.70 15.93 8.66
N TYR A 16 -28.94 17.02 8.51
CA TYR A 16 -28.04 17.21 7.37
C TYR A 16 -26.80 16.31 7.43
N LEU A 17 -26.39 15.93 8.64
CA LEU A 17 -25.21 15.08 8.86
C LEU A 17 -25.53 13.57 8.86
N LYS A 18 -26.81 13.19 8.88
CA LYS A 18 -27.24 11.78 8.82
C LYS A 18 -27.09 11.20 7.42
N ASN A 19 -26.80 9.90 7.36
CA ASN A 19 -26.65 9.13 6.10
C ASN A 19 -25.62 9.72 5.10
N LEU A 20 -24.69 10.56 5.57
CA LEU A 20 -23.60 11.07 4.72
C LEU A 20 -22.51 10.03 4.47
N ILE A 21 -22.39 9.06 5.39
CA ILE A 21 -21.28 8.13 5.43
C ILE A 21 -21.85 6.71 5.47
N PRO A 22 -21.34 5.79 4.63
CA PRO A 22 -21.81 4.41 4.63
C PRO A 22 -21.46 3.68 5.93
N ASP A 23 -22.19 2.59 6.19
CA ASP A 23 -21.92 1.69 7.32
C ASP A 23 -20.49 1.15 7.32
N GLY A 24 -19.96 0.92 8.53
CA GLY A 24 -18.58 0.46 8.75
C GLY A 24 -17.54 1.58 8.89
N VAL A 25 -17.98 2.84 8.86
CA VAL A 25 -17.16 4.02 9.12
C VAL A 25 -17.59 4.67 10.42
N GLU A 26 -16.77 4.57 11.46
CA GLU A 26 -17.09 5.11 12.78
C GLU A 26 -16.04 6.12 13.24
N GLY A 27 -16.47 7.06 14.08
CA GLY A 27 -15.59 7.98 14.80
C GLY A 27 -15.09 9.14 13.95
N ILE A 28 -15.96 9.74 13.14
CA ILE A 28 -15.69 11.01 12.47
C ILE A 28 -16.31 12.14 13.30
N TYR A 29 -15.47 13.07 13.72
CA TYR A 29 -15.88 14.22 14.52
C TYR A 29 -16.00 15.44 13.62
N VAL A 30 -17.12 16.15 13.72
CA VAL A 30 -17.38 17.37 12.96
C VAL A 30 -17.67 18.49 13.94
N VAL A 31 -16.86 19.54 13.87
CA VAL A 31 -17.03 20.78 14.61
C VAL A 31 -17.57 21.81 13.65
N LEU A 32 -18.79 22.26 13.90
CA LEU A 32 -19.42 23.35 13.19
C LEU A 32 -19.09 24.66 13.90
N ARG A 33 -18.52 25.62 13.17
CA ARG A 33 -18.19 26.95 13.67
C ARG A 33 -18.79 28.02 12.77
N ASN A 34 -19.26 29.12 13.34
CA ASN A 34 -19.69 30.28 12.55
C ASN A 34 -18.95 31.57 12.92
N THR A 35 -19.10 32.60 12.10
CA THR A 35 -18.52 33.94 12.32
C THR A 35 -19.18 34.73 13.44
N CYS A 36 -20.20 34.16 14.09
CA CYS A 36 -20.93 34.75 15.22
C CYS A 36 -20.56 34.09 16.54
N ASP A 37 -19.36 33.50 16.62
CA ASP A 37 -18.78 32.84 17.79
C ASP A 37 -19.61 31.67 18.35
N GLN A 38 -20.40 31.01 17.50
CA GLN A 38 -21.09 29.78 17.86
C GLN A 38 -20.32 28.56 17.36
N GLU A 39 -20.23 27.54 18.22
CA GLU A 39 -19.51 26.32 17.94
C GLU A 39 -20.26 25.09 18.45
N PHE A 40 -20.44 24.08 17.60
CA PHE A 40 -21.19 22.87 17.90
C PHE A 40 -20.40 21.63 17.46
N SER A 41 -20.33 20.63 18.32
CA SER A 41 -19.62 19.37 18.06
C SER A 41 -20.57 18.21 17.83
N TYR A 42 -20.29 17.42 16.80
CA TYR A 42 -21.04 16.21 16.43
C TYR A 42 -20.08 15.04 16.19
N VAL A 43 -20.54 13.82 16.46
CA VAL A 43 -19.89 12.58 16.03
C VAL A 43 -20.78 11.87 15.02
N ILE A 44 -20.19 11.45 13.92
CA ILE A 44 -20.82 10.69 12.85
C ILE A 44 -20.28 9.26 12.91
N ASN A 45 -21.21 8.31 13.08
CA ASN A 45 -20.95 6.88 13.12
C ASN A 45 -21.83 6.21 12.06
N GLY A 46 -21.27 5.99 10.88
CA GLY A 46 -21.99 5.49 9.71
C GLY A 46 -23.17 6.41 9.36
N HIS A 47 -24.37 5.86 9.46
CA HIS A 47 -25.61 6.55 9.11
C HIS A 47 -26.15 7.45 10.24
N ASP A 48 -25.66 7.27 11.46
CA ASP A 48 -26.13 7.98 12.65
C ASP A 48 -25.21 9.13 13.04
N THR A 49 -25.85 10.21 13.50
CA THR A 49 -25.16 11.42 14.00
C THR A 49 -25.61 11.68 15.42
N THR A 50 -24.64 11.90 16.31
CA THR A 50 -24.88 12.24 17.71
C THR A 50 -24.31 13.62 18.02
N TYR A 51 -25.15 14.49 18.59
CA TYR A 51 -24.72 15.79 19.11
C TYR A 51 -23.92 15.61 20.41
N LEU A 52 -22.71 16.17 20.45
CA LEU A 52 -21.80 16.06 21.59
C LEU A 52 -21.92 17.26 22.54
N GLY A 53 -22.31 18.43 22.04
CA GLY A 53 -22.40 19.66 22.82
C GLY A 53 -21.86 20.89 22.11
N GLU A 54 -21.84 22.00 22.84
CA GLU A 54 -21.28 23.27 22.39
C GLU A 54 -19.76 23.31 22.62
N GLY A 55 -19.02 23.83 21.64
CA GLY A 55 -17.57 24.01 21.69
C GLY A 55 -16.74 22.77 21.31
N GLU A 56 -15.45 23.00 21.06
CA GLU A 56 -14.45 21.97 20.67
C GLU A 56 -13.95 21.12 21.86
N ARG A 57 -14.40 21.37 23.09
CA ARG A 57 -13.90 20.69 24.32
C ARG A 57 -14.02 19.17 24.29
N HIS A 58 -14.94 18.63 23.49
CA HIS A 58 -15.12 17.19 23.29
C HIS A 58 -14.15 16.58 22.27
N VAL A 59 -13.54 17.42 21.42
CA VAL A 59 -12.67 17.03 20.28
C VAL A 59 -11.20 17.36 20.56
N GLU A 60 -10.92 18.39 21.37
CA GLU A 60 -9.57 18.89 21.72
C GLU A 60 -8.66 17.85 22.40
N LYS A 61 -9.22 16.95 23.23
CA LYS A 61 -8.42 15.87 23.84
C LYS A 61 -7.99 14.80 22.82
N CYS A 62 -8.83 14.60 21.81
CA CYS A 62 -8.67 13.70 20.66
C CYS A 62 -7.53 14.08 19.71
N PHE A 63 -7.58 15.31 19.20
CA PHE A 63 -6.97 15.61 17.89
C PHE A 63 -6.31 16.98 17.86
N LYS A 64 -4.97 17.01 17.86
CA LYS A 64 -4.18 18.25 17.82
C LYS A 64 -4.23 19.00 16.48
N LYS A 65 -4.75 18.39 15.41
CA LYS A 65 -4.81 19.00 14.07
C LYS A 65 -6.08 18.56 13.34
N PRO A 66 -6.83 19.49 12.73
CA PRO A 66 -7.95 19.16 11.85
C PRO A 66 -7.44 18.54 10.56
N VAL A 67 -8.21 17.62 9.99
CA VAL A 67 -7.88 16.98 8.71
C VAL A 67 -8.41 17.83 7.56
N TYR A 68 -9.62 18.36 7.70
CA TYR A 68 -10.27 19.19 6.68
C TYR A 68 -11.03 20.35 7.30
N HIS A 69 -10.98 21.50 6.63
CA HIS A 69 -11.76 22.69 6.96
C HIS A 69 -12.55 23.10 5.72
N ILE A 70 -13.86 23.23 5.85
CA ILE A 70 -14.79 23.51 4.75
C ILE A 70 -15.57 24.76 5.12
N ASP A 71 -15.49 25.79 4.26
CA ASP A 71 -16.32 26.97 4.37
C ASP A 71 -17.62 26.76 3.57
N LEU A 72 -18.77 26.91 4.22
CA LEU A 72 -20.08 26.70 3.60
C LEU A 72 -20.60 27.95 2.90
N GLY A 73 -20.05 29.14 3.20
CA GLY A 73 -20.48 30.40 2.59
C GLY A 73 -20.46 30.36 1.05
N PRO A 74 -19.34 29.97 0.41
CA PRO A 74 -19.25 29.86 -1.06
C PRO A 74 -20.16 28.78 -1.65
N MET A 75 -20.46 27.73 -0.88
CA MET A 75 -21.22 26.55 -1.32
C MET A 75 -22.73 26.78 -1.31
N LEU A 76 -23.23 27.66 -0.44
CA LEU A 76 -24.65 28.00 -0.30
C LEU A 76 -25.16 29.01 -1.35
N GLY A 77 -24.26 29.48 -2.23
CA GLY A 77 -24.58 30.37 -3.35
C GLY A 77 -24.89 31.81 -2.92
N SER A 78 -24.42 32.77 -3.71
CA SER A 78 -24.49 34.23 -3.50
C SER A 78 -25.90 34.83 -3.30
N SER A 79 -26.97 34.03 -3.36
CA SER A 79 -28.35 34.48 -3.20
C SER A 79 -28.89 34.31 -1.77
N THR A 80 -28.17 33.60 -0.89
CA THR A 80 -28.57 33.39 0.52
C THR A 80 -27.71 34.17 1.52
N SER A 81 -26.47 34.51 1.17
CA SER A 81 -25.60 35.39 1.94
C SER A 81 -26.05 36.84 1.76
N PHE A 82 -26.93 37.29 2.65
CA PHE A 82 -27.15 38.72 2.85
C PHE A 82 -25.85 39.26 3.46
N ASP A 83 -24.93 39.80 2.66
CA ASP A 83 -23.70 40.45 3.13
C ASP A 83 -24.04 41.76 3.84
N GLY A 84 -24.66 41.60 5.00
CA GLY A 84 -25.22 42.64 5.83
C GLY A 84 -24.81 42.41 7.28
N PRO A 85 -24.81 43.47 8.10
CA PRO A 85 -24.44 43.36 9.50
C PRO A 85 -25.38 42.39 10.22
N GLY A 86 -24.84 41.23 10.64
CA GLY A 86 -25.58 40.17 11.34
C GLY A 86 -25.62 38.82 10.61
N ASP A 87 -25.04 38.69 9.41
CA ASP A 87 -24.91 37.39 8.74
C ASP A 87 -23.78 36.56 9.37
N CYS A 88 -24.07 35.27 9.56
CA CYS A 88 -23.16 34.32 10.18
C CYS A 88 -22.77 33.27 9.15
N ALA A 89 -21.55 33.33 8.62
CA ALA A 89 -21.02 32.30 7.74
C ALA A 89 -20.66 31.05 8.56
N TYR A 90 -21.06 29.88 8.09
CA TYR A 90 -20.81 28.60 8.75
C TYR A 90 -19.64 27.87 8.09
N SER A 91 -18.87 27.16 8.91
CA SER A 91 -17.73 26.35 8.50
C SER A 91 -17.73 25.02 9.25
N PHE A 92 -17.31 23.96 8.57
CA PHE A 92 -17.09 22.65 9.17
C PHE A 92 -15.60 22.37 9.33
N THR A 93 -15.23 21.89 10.50
CA THR A 93 -13.89 21.36 10.79
C THR A 93 -14.02 19.88 11.12
N ILE A 94 -13.35 19.03 10.34
CA ILE A 94 -13.47 17.57 10.43
C ILE A 94 -12.21 16.99 11.06
N HIS A 95 -12.41 16.18 12.09
CA HIS A 95 -11.38 15.45 12.81
C HIS A 95 -11.62 13.95 12.73
N ALA A 96 -10.57 13.21 12.39
CA ALA A 96 -10.64 11.76 12.27
C ALA A 96 -10.21 11.08 13.57
N SER A 97 -11.08 10.23 14.11
CA SER A 97 -10.80 9.06 14.95
C SER A 97 -9.39 8.50 15.05
N GLU A 98 -8.84 8.24 16.24
CA GLU A 98 -7.78 7.24 16.35
C GLU A 98 -8.29 5.85 15.94
N GLU A 99 -9.53 5.51 16.31
CA GLU A 99 -10.20 4.27 15.93
C GLU A 99 -10.46 4.21 14.43
N PHE A 100 -10.99 5.29 13.85
CA PHE A 100 -11.12 5.45 12.40
C PHE A 100 -9.77 5.22 11.71
N ARG A 101 -8.71 5.88 12.18
CA ARG A 101 -7.39 5.78 11.57
C ARG A 101 -6.80 4.38 11.72
N ALA A 102 -7.03 3.70 12.84
CA ALA A 102 -6.61 2.32 13.04
C ALA A 102 -7.32 1.37 12.06
N ASN A 103 -8.64 1.49 11.89
CA ASN A 103 -9.40 0.64 10.98
C ASN A 103 -9.05 0.87 9.50
N PHE A 104 -8.77 2.11 9.11
CA PHE A 104 -8.43 2.45 7.73
C PHE A 104 -6.93 2.32 7.39
N SER A 105 -6.03 2.39 8.37
CA SER A 105 -4.58 2.31 8.14
C SER A 105 -3.97 0.93 8.44
N SER A 106 -4.67 0.05 9.17
CA SER A 106 -4.08 -1.18 9.69
C SER A 106 -4.21 -2.34 8.69
N LYS A 107 -3.06 -2.83 8.25
CA LYS A 107 -2.81 -4.15 7.61
C LYS A 107 -3.06 -4.31 6.12
N THR A 108 -3.83 -3.47 5.44
CA THR A 108 -3.96 -3.58 3.97
C THR A 108 -2.60 -3.51 3.26
N PRO A 109 -1.71 -2.51 3.48
CA PRO A 109 -0.43 -2.45 2.77
C PRO A 109 0.51 -3.60 3.15
N ILE A 110 0.44 -4.09 4.39
CA ILE A 110 1.31 -5.18 4.87
C ILE A 110 0.90 -6.51 4.23
N ILE A 111 -0.39 -6.81 4.15
CA ILE A 111 -0.90 -8.03 3.52
C ILE A 111 -0.55 -8.04 2.03
N PHE A 112 -0.75 -6.92 1.33
CA PHE A 112 -0.36 -6.81 -0.09
C PHE A 112 1.15 -6.98 -0.26
N SER A 113 1.97 -6.33 0.58
CA SER A 113 3.43 -6.48 0.54
C SER A 113 3.90 -7.92 0.75
N ILE A 114 3.33 -8.63 1.73
CA ILE A 114 3.65 -10.04 2.00
C ILE A 114 3.21 -10.93 0.83
N SER A 115 2.04 -10.66 0.24
CA SER A 115 1.54 -11.42 -0.90
C SER A 115 2.48 -11.34 -2.11
N ILE A 116 2.97 -10.14 -2.44
CA ILE A 116 3.92 -9.89 -3.52
C ILE A 116 5.26 -10.57 -3.22
N ALA A 117 5.78 -10.38 -2.00
CA ALA A 117 7.03 -11.03 -1.58
C ALA A 117 6.94 -12.56 -1.67
N GLY A 118 5.80 -13.15 -1.28
CA GLY A 118 5.54 -14.59 -1.39
C GLY A 118 5.59 -15.08 -2.83
N ALA A 119 4.99 -14.35 -3.78
CA ALA A 119 5.04 -14.70 -5.20
C ALA A 119 6.48 -14.69 -5.75
N PHE A 120 7.30 -13.72 -5.35
CA PHE A 120 8.73 -13.67 -5.71
C PHE A 120 9.50 -14.88 -5.16
N VAL A 121 9.26 -15.26 -3.90
CA VAL A 121 9.91 -16.43 -3.29
C VAL A 121 9.54 -17.72 -4.02
N VAL A 122 8.27 -17.88 -4.41
CA VAL A 122 7.82 -19.04 -5.19
C VAL A 122 8.53 -19.08 -6.56
N MET A 123 8.61 -17.95 -7.27
CA MET A 123 9.37 -17.89 -8.53
C MET A 123 10.83 -18.28 -8.32
N LEU A 124 11.51 -17.74 -7.31
CA LEU A 124 12.90 -18.11 -7.00
C LEU A 124 13.02 -19.60 -6.67
N ALA A 125 12.12 -20.15 -5.85
CA ALA A 125 12.12 -21.56 -5.50
C ALA A 125 11.98 -22.46 -6.74
N THR A 126 11.14 -22.09 -7.72
CA THR A 126 11.04 -22.85 -8.97
C THR A 126 12.35 -22.89 -9.75
N PHE A 127 13.08 -21.76 -9.83
CA PHE A 127 14.42 -21.74 -10.44
C PHE A 127 15.42 -22.60 -9.67
N PHE A 128 15.46 -22.51 -8.34
CA PHE A 128 16.36 -23.33 -7.52
C PHE A 128 16.06 -24.83 -7.61
N ILE A 129 14.78 -25.22 -7.61
CA ILE A 129 14.38 -26.62 -7.76
C ILE A 129 14.76 -27.12 -9.15
N TYR A 130 14.54 -26.31 -10.19
CA TYR A 130 14.92 -26.65 -11.55
C TYR A 130 16.44 -26.82 -11.65
N ASP A 131 17.23 -25.85 -11.20
CA ASP A 131 18.69 -25.91 -11.22
C ASP A 131 19.22 -27.09 -10.43
N TRP A 132 18.71 -27.34 -9.22
CA TRP A 132 19.14 -28.47 -8.41
C TRP A 132 18.79 -29.82 -9.04
N PHE A 133 17.59 -29.97 -9.59
CA PHE A 133 17.18 -31.19 -10.27
C PHE A 133 17.98 -31.43 -11.55
N VAL A 134 18.20 -30.37 -12.34
CA VAL A 134 19.00 -30.41 -13.56
C VAL A 134 20.46 -30.73 -13.23
N LEU A 135 21.08 -30.07 -12.25
CA LEU A 135 22.44 -30.37 -11.78
C LEU A 135 22.56 -31.82 -11.28
N LYS A 136 21.57 -32.34 -10.55
CA LYS A 136 21.58 -33.72 -10.05
C LYS A 136 21.48 -34.76 -11.18
N LYS A 137 20.64 -34.51 -12.19
CA LYS A 137 20.57 -35.38 -13.37
C LYS A 137 21.79 -35.23 -14.27
N ASN A 138 22.28 -34.01 -14.47
CA ASN A 138 23.41 -33.73 -15.34
C ASN A 138 24.72 -34.27 -14.75
N ASN A 139 24.94 -34.16 -13.43
CA ASN A 139 26.08 -34.81 -12.76
C ASN A 139 26.06 -36.34 -12.90
N ARG A 140 24.86 -36.96 -12.94
CA ARG A 140 24.73 -38.40 -13.18
C ARG A 140 25.17 -38.78 -14.61
N LEU A 141 24.94 -37.91 -15.59
CA LEU A 141 25.38 -38.09 -16.98
C LEU A 141 26.87 -37.75 -17.17
N ILE A 142 27.38 -36.69 -16.52
CA ILE A 142 28.80 -36.31 -16.53
C ILE A 142 29.68 -37.39 -15.88
N ALA A 143 29.21 -38.03 -14.81
CA ALA A 143 29.87 -39.20 -14.20
C ALA A 143 29.90 -40.43 -15.12
N THR A 144 28.99 -40.49 -16.10
CA THR A 144 28.98 -41.55 -17.13
C THR A 144 29.90 -41.21 -18.29
N ALA A 145 29.98 -39.93 -18.69
CA ALA A 145 30.89 -39.45 -19.75
C ALA A 145 32.37 -39.44 -19.35
N THR A 146 32.70 -39.26 -18.07
CA THR A 146 34.09 -39.35 -17.57
C THR A 146 34.67 -40.76 -17.63
N LYS A 147 33.83 -41.80 -17.77
CA LYS A 147 34.32 -43.15 -18.04
C LYS A 147 34.85 -43.33 -19.47
N SER A 148 34.44 -42.52 -20.44
CA SER A 148 34.89 -42.68 -21.84
C SER A 148 36.35 -42.27 -22.06
N ASN A 149 36.83 -41.22 -21.39
CA ASN A 149 38.23 -40.78 -21.57
C ASN A 149 39.25 -41.73 -20.91
N ARG A 150 38.84 -42.43 -19.84
CA ARG A 150 39.67 -43.47 -19.18
C ARG A 150 39.66 -44.80 -19.95
N VAL A 151 38.57 -45.12 -20.65
CA VAL A 151 38.48 -46.37 -21.42
C VAL A 151 39.34 -46.30 -22.67
N ILE A 152 39.34 -45.16 -23.38
CA ILE A 152 40.17 -44.99 -24.59
C ILE A 152 41.68 -44.96 -24.25
N SER A 153 42.07 -44.45 -23.08
CA SER A 153 43.46 -44.52 -22.59
C SER A 153 43.87 -45.88 -22.00
N SER A 154 42.90 -46.76 -21.72
CA SER A 154 43.18 -48.13 -21.24
C SER A 154 43.27 -49.18 -22.35
N LEU A 155 42.66 -48.94 -23.52
CA LEU A 155 42.72 -49.85 -24.66
C LEU A 155 43.96 -49.65 -25.54
N PHE A 156 44.62 -48.50 -25.42
CA PHE A 156 45.94 -48.26 -26.01
C PHE A 156 46.87 -47.65 -24.97
N PRO A 157 47.63 -48.49 -24.23
CA PRO A 157 48.67 -48.03 -23.32
C PRO A 157 49.61 -47.09 -24.07
N SER A 158 50.04 -45.99 -23.43
CA SER A 158 51.02 -45.05 -24.02
C SER A 158 52.25 -45.78 -24.56
N THR A 159 52.65 -46.87 -23.91
CA THR A 159 53.75 -47.75 -24.35
C THR A 159 53.57 -48.38 -25.75
N VAL A 160 52.35 -48.65 -26.20
CA VAL A 160 52.11 -49.20 -27.57
C VAL A 160 52.05 -48.08 -28.60
N ARG A 161 51.46 -46.95 -28.23
CA ARG A 161 51.42 -45.73 -29.06
C ARG A 161 52.83 -45.21 -29.32
N ASP A 162 53.65 -45.12 -28.28
CA ASP A 162 55.03 -44.63 -28.36
C ASP A 162 55.90 -45.56 -29.21
N ARG A 163 55.65 -46.88 -29.22
CA ARG A 163 56.37 -47.82 -30.09
C ARG A 163 56.00 -47.69 -31.57
N LEU A 164 54.74 -47.42 -31.91
CA LEU A 164 54.33 -47.20 -33.31
C LEU A 164 54.84 -45.86 -33.87
N PHE A 165 54.95 -44.82 -33.02
CA PHE A 165 55.54 -43.54 -33.42
C PHE A 165 57.06 -43.62 -33.61
N LEU A 166 57.76 -44.39 -32.76
CA LEU A 166 59.20 -44.61 -32.93
C LEU A 166 59.53 -45.38 -34.22
N ASP A 167 58.77 -46.44 -34.53
CA ASP A 167 59.00 -47.28 -35.73
C ASP A 167 58.75 -46.52 -37.05
N THR A 168 57.79 -45.58 -37.06
CA THR A 168 57.53 -44.72 -38.23
C THR A 168 58.63 -43.67 -38.44
N SER A 169 59.19 -43.13 -37.34
CA SER A 169 60.30 -42.16 -37.42
C SER A 169 61.65 -42.79 -37.80
N GLU A 170 61.90 -44.03 -37.37
CA GLU A 170 63.13 -44.76 -37.70
C GLU A 170 63.13 -45.24 -39.16
N ASN A 171 61.98 -45.63 -39.69
CA ASN A 171 61.87 -46.05 -41.10
C ASN A 171 61.77 -44.88 -42.08
N SER A 172 61.25 -43.71 -41.64
CA SER A 172 61.23 -42.49 -42.47
C SER A 172 62.61 -41.82 -42.60
N GLY A 173 63.54 -42.09 -41.67
CA GLY A 173 64.94 -41.62 -41.75
C GLY A 173 65.87 -42.52 -42.56
N ARG A 174 65.37 -43.64 -43.11
CA ARG A 174 66.16 -44.59 -43.92
C ARG A 174 65.81 -44.59 -45.41
N ILE A 175 64.95 -43.66 -45.84
CA ILE A 175 64.57 -43.42 -47.25
C ILE A 175 64.93 -41.98 -47.67
N GLU A 176 65.89 -41.34 -47.00
CA GLU A 176 66.64 -40.20 -47.55
C GLU A 176 68.09 -40.60 -47.79
#